data_AF-A0A6L5Y7V6-F1
#
_entry.id   AF-A0A6L5Y7V6-F1
#
_cell.length_a   1.000
_cell.length_b   1.000
_cell.length_c   1.000
_cell.angle_alpha   90.00
_cell.angle_beta   90.00
_cell.angle_gamma   90.00
#
_symmetry.space_group_name_H-M   'P 1'
#
loop_
_entity.id
_entity.type
_entity.pdbx_description
1 polymer ?
#
loop_
_entity_poly.entity_id
_entity_poly.type
_entity_poly.pdbx_seq_one_letter_code
_entity_poly.pdbx_strand_id
1 'polypeptide(L)'
;MADRFEKNMILYGPPGTGKTYNSVIFAVAICDNRHLKDVQEEEYSHVLNRYKELRSEGRIAFTTFHQSYGYEEFIEGIKPIMDEEKEEIAYSIEDGIFKRFCSTAAEVEVKSKSFEIRPDASIWKITIKSGSKNNVKEECFLEGNMRIGFDIDSEDTSVKEFVEDMKPGDNVLSFKTREMIDGIGIIGEGDPEELANKTEYKVSRPVQWIATDIEENIISINEGKKLHRPTVARVPRMAVEDIMAVASKNNASLTETKIEKNTKPYVFIIDEINRGNISKIFGELITLIETTKRKGADEVMSATLPYSQSSFSVPDNVYILGTMNTADRSIALMDTALRRRFDFVEMMPESRVLTAIGSDKIELGEETLDVAEMLDKINARIEYLFDREHTIGHAFFTSLKTDPTIDNLADIFLKNVIPLLQEYFYEDYSKIQLILGDNGKEDEQYKFIKDSQIIMKDLFRGSPDLDLGDTKYEINLTAFYKIQSYQQI
;
A
#
# COMPACT_ATOMS: atom_id res chain seq x y z
N MET A 1 8.19 26.15 7.45
CA MET A 1 8.68 24.86 6.93
C MET A 1 7.53 23.90 7.14
N ALA A 2 7.11 23.14 6.12
CA ALA A 2 6.15 22.05 6.33
C ALA A 2 6.74 21.08 7.39
N ASP A 3 5.88 20.44 8.17
CA ASP A 3 6.30 19.37 9.07
C ASP A 3 7.07 18.32 8.26
N ARG A 4 8.27 17.96 8.71
CA ARG A 4 9.04 16.90 8.07
C ARG A 4 8.49 15.57 8.57
N PHE A 5 7.60 14.95 7.79
CA PHE A 5 7.10 13.62 8.09
C PHE A 5 8.24 12.59 8.06
N GLU A 6 8.22 11.68 9.02
CA GLU A 6 9.11 10.51 8.99
C GLU A 6 8.71 9.58 7.84
N LYS A 7 9.71 8.91 7.26
CA LYS A 7 9.52 8.08 6.05
C LYS A 7 8.69 6.82 6.30
N ASN A 8 8.64 6.37 7.55
CA ASN A 8 7.88 5.21 7.99
C ASN A 8 7.14 5.60 9.27
N MET A 9 5.82 5.53 9.26
CA MET A 9 4.99 5.89 10.42
C MET A 9 3.95 4.80 10.66
N ILE A 10 3.56 4.60 11.92
CA ILE A 10 2.43 3.76 12.30
C ILE A 10 1.49 4.59 13.18
N LEU A 11 0.26 4.77 12.72
CA LEU A 11 -0.84 5.29 13.52
C LEU A 11 -1.35 4.14 14.40
N TYR A 12 -1.20 4.24 15.71
CA TYR A 12 -1.55 3.14 16.62
C TYR A 12 -2.46 3.58 17.75
N GLY A 13 -3.27 2.65 18.25
CA GLY A 13 -4.11 2.88 19.42
C GLY A 13 -5.35 1.99 19.46
N PRO A 14 -6.24 2.21 20.44
CA PRO A 14 -7.46 1.43 20.62
C PRO A 14 -8.40 1.47 19.40
N PRO A 15 -9.34 0.52 19.26
CA PRO A 15 -10.27 0.53 18.14
C PRO A 15 -11.19 1.76 18.17
N GLY A 16 -11.58 2.24 16.99
CA GLY A 16 -12.49 3.38 16.85
C GLY A 16 -11.86 4.76 17.11
N THR A 17 -10.54 4.90 17.14
CA THR A 17 -9.87 6.21 17.33
C THR A 17 -9.60 6.98 16.03
N GLY A 18 -10.20 6.55 14.92
CA GLY A 18 -10.10 7.25 13.64
C GLY A 18 -8.76 7.05 12.90
N LYS A 19 -8.00 5.98 13.18
CA LYS A 19 -6.70 5.70 12.52
C LYS A 19 -6.80 5.64 10.99
N THR A 20 -7.74 4.85 10.46
CA THR A 20 -7.97 4.73 9.00
C THR A 20 -8.49 6.03 8.38
N TYR A 21 -9.26 6.81 9.13
CA TYR A 21 -9.68 8.16 8.70
C TYR A 21 -8.48 9.12 8.63
N ASN A 22 -7.62 9.09 9.64
CA ASN A 22 -6.43 9.94 9.69
C ASN A 22 -5.35 9.50 8.71
N SER A 23 -5.25 8.21 8.35
CA SER A 23 -4.27 7.77 7.36
C SER A 23 -4.48 8.43 5.99
N VAL A 24 -5.73 8.72 5.63
CA VAL A 24 -6.10 9.52 4.44
C VAL A 24 -5.54 10.94 4.54
N ILE A 25 -5.73 11.60 5.68
CA ILE A 25 -5.25 12.97 5.94
C ILE A 25 -3.73 13.03 5.87
N PHE A 26 -3.04 12.11 6.56
CA PHE A 26 -1.58 12.01 6.53
C PHE A 26 -1.07 11.78 5.11
N ALA A 27 -1.69 10.87 4.35
CA ALA A 27 -1.26 10.56 3.00
C ALA A 27 -1.37 11.77 2.07
N VAL A 28 -2.48 12.53 2.16
CA VAL A 28 -2.65 13.78 1.39
C VAL A 28 -1.62 14.83 1.82
N ALA A 29 -1.42 15.03 3.12
CA ALA A 29 -0.44 15.98 3.64
C ALA A 29 0.98 15.67 3.15
N ILE A 30 1.38 14.40 3.17
CA ILE A 30 2.69 13.95 2.68
C ILE A 30 2.80 14.15 1.15
N CYS A 31 1.83 13.66 0.38
CA CYS A 31 1.87 13.72 -1.09
C CYS A 31 1.87 15.16 -1.61
N ASP A 32 1.11 16.05 -0.99
CA ASP A 32 1.04 17.46 -1.41
C ASP A 32 2.07 18.35 -0.67
N ASN A 33 2.89 17.76 0.20
CA ASN A 33 3.93 18.44 0.99
C ASN A 33 3.36 19.62 1.82
N ARG A 34 2.24 19.36 2.50
CA ARG A 34 1.48 20.31 3.32
C ARG A 34 1.62 19.98 4.79
N HIS A 35 1.43 20.98 5.65
CA HIS A 35 1.45 20.76 7.09
C HIS A 35 0.22 19.93 7.51
N LEU A 36 0.39 18.98 8.43
CA LEU A 36 -0.69 18.06 8.82
C LEU A 36 -1.94 18.81 9.30
N LYS A 37 -1.75 19.81 10.17
CA LYS A 37 -2.83 20.63 10.72
C LYS A 37 -3.66 21.33 9.65
N ASP A 38 -3.03 21.85 8.60
CA ASP A 38 -3.74 22.54 7.52
C ASP A 38 -4.70 21.60 6.79
N VAL A 39 -4.33 20.31 6.66
CA VAL A 39 -5.18 19.29 6.03
C VAL A 39 -6.25 18.78 7.00
N GLN A 40 -5.96 18.75 8.31
CA GLN A 40 -6.94 18.35 9.34
C GLN A 40 -8.08 19.36 9.51
N GLU A 41 -7.81 20.65 9.28
CA GLU A 41 -8.80 21.73 9.36
C GLU A 41 -9.71 21.83 8.12
N GLU A 42 -9.36 21.12 7.03
CA GLU A 42 -10.18 21.08 5.83
C GLU A 42 -11.42 20.19 5.98
N GLU A 43 -12.45 20.52 5.20
CA GLU A 43 -13.58 19.61 5.00
C GLU A 43 -13.10 18.26 4.46
N TYR A 44 -13.42 17.19 5.20
CA TYR A 44 -12.95 15.84 4.88
C TYR A 44 -13.32 15.38 3.47
N SER A 45 -14.43 15.86 2.92
CA SER A 45 -14.85 15.54 1.55
C SER A 45 -13.83 16.02 0.50
N HIS A 46 -13.20 17.18 0.71
CA HIS A 46 -12.14 17.69 -0.16
C HIS A 46 -10.87 16.85 -0.02
N VAL A 47 -10.47 16.53 1.21
CA VAL A 47 -9.30 15.68 1.48
C VAL A 47 -9.49 14.29 0.85
N LEU A 48 -10.67 13.70 0.99
CA LEU A 48 -11.00 12.39 0.43
C LEU A 48 -11.00 12.41 -1.11
N ASN A 49 -11.47 13.49 -1.74
CA ASN A 49 -11.40 13.64 -3.19
C ASN A 49 -9.94 13.74 -3.65
N ARG A 50 -9.13 14.55 -2.97
CA ARG A 50 -7.69 14.66 -3.26
C ARG A 50 -6.95 13.33 -3.09
N TYR A 51 -7.29 12.59 -2.04
CA TYR A 51 -6.78 11.23 -1.82
C TYR A 51 -7.11 10.29 -2.99
N LYS A 52 -8.35 10.34 -3.51
CA LYS A 52 -8.76 9.52 -4.67
C LYS A 52 -8.00 9.91 -5.94
N GLU A 53 -7.79 11.19 -6.19
CA GLU A 53 -6.96 11.68 -7.30
C GLU A 53 -5.53 11.12 -7.20
N LEU A 54 -4.87 11.30 -6.05
CA LEU A 54 -3.52 10.80 -5.80
C LEU A 54 -3.42 9.27 -5.93
N ARG A 55 -4.46 8.53 -5.55
CA ARG A 55 -4.54 7.08 -5.76
C ARG A 55 -4.67 6.72 -7.24
N SER A 56 -5.45 7.48 -8.02
CA SER A 56 -5.56 7.30 -9.47
C SER A 56 -4.27 7.63 -10.23
N GLU A 57 -3.49 8.58 -9.71
CA GLU A 57 -2.13 8.90 -10.18
C GLU A 57 -1.09 7.84 -9.79
N GLY A 58 -1.47 6.81 -9.01
CA GLY A 58 -0.55 5.81 -8.48
C GLY A 58 0.38 6.31 -7.37
N ARG A 59 0.17 7.54 -6.87
CA ARG A 59 0.97 8.14 -5.79
C ARG A 59 0.60 7.64 -4.41
N ILE A 60 -0.59 7.07 -4.26
CA ILE A 60 -1.02 6.39 -3.04
C ILE A 60 -1.43 4.96 -3.37
N ALA A 61 -0.90 4.00 -2.62
CA ALA A 61 -1.36 2.62 -2.61
C ALA A 61 -1.89 2.24 -1.22
N PHE A 62 -2.84 1.31 -1.17
CA PHE A 62 -3.45 0.83 0.06
C PHE A 62 -3.52 -0.69 0.04
N THR A 63 -3.13 -1.32 1.14
CA THR A 63 -3.29 -2.75 1.39
C THR A 63 -3.68 -2.99 2.84
N THR A 64 -4.24 -4.16 3.13
CA THR A 64 -4.55 -4.61 4.50
C THR A 64 -3.81 -5.91 4.75
N PHE A 65 -3.08 -5.99 5.87
CA PHE A 65 -2.41 -7.22 6.25
C PHE A 65 -3.36 -8.19 6.95
N HIS A 66 -3.15 -9.48 6.70
CA HIS A 66 -3.86 -10.58 7.34
C HIS A 66 -2.91 -11.76 7.54
N GLN A 67 -3.31 -12.75 8.33
CA GLN A 67 -2.43 -13.86 8.74
C GLN A 67 -1.84 -14.65 7.56
N SER A 68 -2.60 -14.79 6.46
CA SER A 68 -2.14 -15.46 5.25
C SER A 68 -1.36 -14.57 4.27
N TYR A 69 -1.19 -13.27 4.56
CA TYR A 69 -0.52 -12.33 3.66
C TYR A 69 1.00 -12.56 3.72
N GLY A 70 1.65 -12.67 2.57
CA GLY A 70 3.04 -13.11 2.48
C GLY A 70 3.95 -12.21 1.66
N TYR A 71 5.18 -12.68 1.52
CA TYR A 71 6.20 -12.04 0.69
C TYR A 71 5.81 -12.02 -0.79
N GLU A 72 5.17 -13.09 -1.26
CA GLU A 72 4.85 -13.29 -2.68
C GLU A 72 3.84 -12.27 -3.21
N GLU A 73 2.90 -11.83 -2.37
CA GLU A 73 1.94 -10.78 -2.72
C GLU A 73 2.54 -9.37 -2.60
N PHE A 74 3.51 -9.20 -1.68
CA PHE A 74 4.05 -7.90 -1.31
C PHE A 74 5.25 -7.47 -2.15
N ILE A 75 6.22 -8.37 -2.35
CA ILE A 75 7.52 -8.09 -2.99
C ILE A 75 7.62 -8.73 -4.36
N GLU A 76 7.62 -10.05 -4.45
CA GLU A 76 7.55 -10.81 -5.71
C GLU A 76 7.25 -12.28 -5.43
N GLY A 77 6.53 -12.92 -6.34
CA GLY A 77 6.14 -14.32 -6.22
C GLY A 77 6.09 -15.02 -7.57
N ILE A 78 6.13 -16.36 -7.53
CA ILE A 78 5.97 -17.19 -8.73
C ILE A 78 4.48 -17.44 -8.94
N LYS A 79 3.95 -17.06 -10.11
CA LYS A 79 2.56 -17.33 -10.51
C LYS A 79 2.49 -18.23 -11.74
N PRO A 80 1.52 -19.17 -11.77
CA PRO A 80 1.28 -19.98 -12.97
C PRO A 80 0.67 -19.11 -14.08
N ILE A 81 1.12 -19.31 -15.30
CA ILE A 81 0.50 -18.76 -16.50
C ILE A 81 -0.61 -19.73 -16.91
N MET A 82 -1.86 -19.27 -16.88
CA MET A 82 -3.00 -20.03 -17.38
C MET A 82 -3.12 -19.82 -18.89
N ASP A 83 -2.80 -20.84 -19.67
CA ASP A 83 -2.98 -20.87 -21.12
C ASP A 83 -3.90 -22.06 -21.44
N GLU A 84 -5.14 -21.79 -21.85
CA GLU A 84 -6.16 -22.83 -22.09
C GLU A 84 -5.77 -23.77 -23.24
N GLU A 85 -4.81 -23.38 -24.09
CA GLU A 85 -4.37 -24.13 -25.26
C GLU A 85 -3.10 -24.96 -25.02
N LYS A 86 -2.42 -24.79 -23.87
CA LYS A 86 -1.19 -25.54 -23.54
C LYS A 86 -1.42 -26.53 -22.40
N GLU A 87 -1.02 -27.78 -22.60
CA GLU A 87 -1.04 -28.82 -21.55
C GLU A 87 0.00 -28.59 -20.44
N GLU A 88 1.04 -27.79 -20.70
CA GLU A 88 2.13 -27.53 -19.74
C GLU A 88 1.93 -26.23 -18.97
N ILE A 89 1.96 -26.32 -17.63
CA ILE A 89 1.91 -25.16 -16.72
C ILE A 89 3.26 -24.44 -16.77
N ALA A 90 3.28 -23.23 -17.35
CA ALA A 90 4.41 -22.32 -17.24
C ALA A 90 4.31 -21.46 -15.97
N TYR A 91 5.46 -21.01 -15.46
CA TYR A 91 5.54 -20.14 -14.30
C TYR A 91 6.22 -18.82 -14.68
N SER A 92 5.67 -17.71 -14.18
CA SER A 92 6.26 -16.38 -14.30
C SER A 92 6.54 -15.81 -12.91
N ILE A 93 7.54 -14.93 -12.82
CA ILE A 93 7.79 -14.17 -11.60
C ILE A 93 7.03 -12.85 -11.77
N GLU A 94 6.12 -12.58 -10.84
CA GLU A 94 5.37 -11.33 -10.81
C GLU A 94 5.81 -10.48 -9.63
N ASP A 95 6.00 -9.19 -9.88
CA ASP A 95 6.26 -8.20 -8.84
C ASP A 95 5.04 -8.10 -7.93
N GLY A 96 5.25 -8.02 -6.62
CA GLY A 96 4.24 -7.75 -5.61
C GLY A 96 3.85 -6.27 -5.55
N ILE A 97 2.82 -5.97 -4.77
CA ILE A 97 2.22 -4.62 -4.74
C ILE A 97 3.21 -3.52 -4.31
N PHE A 98 4.10 -3.80 -3.36
CA PHE A 98 5.05 -2.82 -2.84
C PHE A 98 6.23 -2.63 -3.78
N LYS A 99 6.72 -3.71 -4.39
CA LYS A 99 7.77 -3.63 -5.41
C LYS A 99 7.33 -2.80 -6.61
N ARG A 100 6.13 -3.06 -7.15
CA ARG A 100 5.56 -2.26 -8.24
C ARG A 100 5.40 -0.79 -7.86
N PHE A 101 4.90 -0.52 -6.66
CA PHE A 101 4.76 0.85 -6.16
C PHE A 101 6.10 1.58 -6.06
N CYS A 102 7.15 0.90 -5.57
CA CYS A 102 8.51 1.45 -5.54
C CYS A 102 9.06 1.70 -6.95
N SER A 103 8.81 0.80 -7.90
CA SER A 103 9.20 1.01 -9.30
C SER A 103 8.56 2.26 -9.87
N THR A 104 7.25 2.44 -9.70
CA THR A 104 6.53 3.65 -10.15
C THR A 104 7.04 4.92 -9.46
N ALA A 105 7.33 4.86 -8.16
CA ALA A 105 7.89 6.00 -7.44
C ALA A 105 9.32 6.36 -7.90
N ALA A 106 10.07 5.39 -8.45
CA ALA A 106 11.43 5.56 -8.94
C ALA A 106 11.53 5.96 -10.41
N GLU A 107 10.43 5.94 -11.16
CA GLU A 107 10.40 6.32 -12.58
C GLU A 107 10.99 7.72 -12.78
N VAL A 108 11.70 7.91 -13.88
CA VAL A 108 12.33 9.19 -14.24
C VAL A 108 11.62 9.82 -15.43
N GLU A 109 11.59 11.14 -15.45
CA GLU A 109 11.09 11.89 -16.60
C GLU A 109 12.29 12.32 -17.45
N VAL A 110 12.33 11.86 -18.70
CA VAL A 110 13.35 12.26 -19.66
C VAL A 110 12.80 13.40 -20.51
N LYS A 111 13.23 14.63 -20.21
CA LYS A 111 12.85 15.82 -20.99
C LYS A 111 13.81 16.03 -22.13
N SER A 112 13.30 15.82 -23.35
CA SER A 112 14.01 16.10 -24.59
C SER A 112 13.12 16.93 -25.53
N LYS A 113 13.73 17.78 -26.36
CA LYS A 113 13.00 18.51 -27.42
C LYS A 113 12.80 17.67 -28.68
N SER A 114 13.60 16.61 -28.84
CA SER A 114 13.71 15.85 -30.09
C SER A 114 12.96 14.52 -30.07
N PHE A 115 12.54 14.03 -28.91
CA PHE A 115 11.82 12.77 -28.75
C PHE A 115 11.09 12.74 -27.40
N GLU A 116 10.15 11.82 -27.25
CA GLU A 116 9.40 11.57 -26.03
C GLU A 116 9.63 10.13 -25.56
N ILE A 117 9.89 9.96 -24.26
CA ILE A 117 9.97 8.65 -23.62
C ILE A 117 8.84 8.60 -22.60
N ARG A 118 8.03 7.54 -22.66
CA ARG A 118 6.92 7.36 -21.71
C ARG A 118 7.50 7.03 -20.32
N PRO A 119 6.88 7.49 -19.21
CA PRO A 119 7.36 7.15 -17.87
C PRO A 119 7.43 5.63 -17.60
N ASP A 120 6.51 4.87 -18.18
CA ASP A 120 6.42 3.41 -18.12
C ASP A 120 7.17 2.68 -19.26
N ALA A 121 8.01 3.40 -20.01
CA ALA A 121 8.67 2.88 -21.21
C ALA A 121 9.50 1.62 -20.91
N SER A 122 9.27 0.58 -21.69
CA SER A 122 10.07 -0.64 -21.61
C SER A 122 11.38 -0.48 -22.38
N ILE A 123 12.39 -1.25 -21.96
CA ILE A 123 13.65 -1.38 -22.69
C ILE A 123 13.64 -2.72 -23.39
N TRP A 124 13.89 -2.68 -24.69
CA TRP A 124 13.90 -3.84 -25.56
C TRP A 124 15.28 -4.05 -26.16
N LYS A 125 15.60 -5.31 -26.37
CA LYS A 125 16.76 -5.73 -27.13
C LYS A 125 16.31 -6.19 -28.51
N ILE A 126 17.05 -5.80 -29.55
CA ILE A 126 16.88 -6.30 -30.91
C ILE A 126 18.20 -6.77 -31.53
N THR A 127 18.15 -7.87 -32.28
CA THR A 127 19.24 -8.29 -33.18
C THR A 127 18.90 -7.95 -34.62
N ILE A 128 19.45 -6.85 -35.13
CA ILE A 128 19.36 -6.49 -36.56
C ILE A 128 20.51 -7.20 -37.30
N LYS A 129 20.22 -8.40 -37.81
CA LYS A 129 21.15 -9.32 -38.49
C LYS A 129 22.41 -9.64 -37.65
N SER A 130 22.56 -10.89 -37.24
CA SER A 130 23.65 -11.32 -36.35
C SER A 130 25.05 -10.97 -36.90
N GLY A 131 25.92 -10.47 -36.02
CA GLY A 131 27.31 -10.13 -36.35
C GLY A 131 27.63 -8.66 -36.13
N SER A 132 28.82 -8.24 -36.57
CA SER A 132 29.23 -6.83 -36.59
C SER A 132 28.47 -6.02 -37.63
N LYS A 133 28.80 -4.73 -37.75
CA LYS A 133 28.25 -3.78 -38.73
C LYS A 133 28.05 -4.45 -40.10
N ASN A 134 26.80 -4.44 -40.56
CA ASN A 134 26.34 -5.09 -41.79
C ASN A 134 25.36 -4.16 -42.51
N ASN A 135 25.17 -4.37 -43.81
CA ASN A 135 24.37 -3.47 -44.65
C ASN A 135 22.94 -3.27 -44.14
N VAL A 136 22.30 -4.32 -43.61
CA VAL A 136 20.93 -4.22 -43.07
C VAL A 136 20.90 -3.26 -41.88
N LYS A 137 21.87 -3.39 -40.97
CA LYS A 137 22.00 -2.53 -39.79
C LYS A 137 22.34 -1.08 -40.15
N GLU A 138 23.25 -0.88 -41.10
CA GLU A 138 23.59 0.46 -41.61
C GLU A 138 22.37 1.15 -42.24
N GLU A 139 21.62 0.43 -43.08
CA GLU A 139 20.37 0.92 -43.65
C GLU A 139 19.35 1.27 -42.56
N CYS A 140 19.16 0.40 -41.55
CA CYS A 140 18.24 0.66 -40.44
C CYS A 140 18.58 1.96 -39.71
N PHE A 141 19.87 2.18 -39.43
CA PHE A 141 20.35 3.38 -38.75
C PHE A 141 20.14 4.65 -39.60
N LEU A 142 20.36 4.56 -40.91
CA LEU A 142 20.20 5.69 -41.84
C LEU A 142 18.72 6.01 -42.14
N GLU A 143 17.89 4.98 -42.28
CA GLU A 143 16.48 5.10 -42.67
C GLU A 143 15.55 5.35 -41.47
N GLY A 144 16.06 5.29 -40.23
CA GLY A 144 15.25 5.52 -39.03
C GLY A 144 14.26 4.40 -38.75
N ASN A 145 14.70 3.15 -38.94
CA ASN A 145 13.89 1.97 -38.66
C ASN A 145 14.72 0.88 -37.96
N MET A 146 14.02 -0.16 -37.53
CA MET A 146 14.63 -1.43 -37.12
C MET A 146 13.92 -2.58 -37.82
N ARG A 147 14.65 -3.64 -38.15
CA ARG A 147 14.12 -4.75 -38.96
C ARG A 147 14.47 -6.11 -38.40
N ILE A 148 13.53 -7.05 -38.49
CA ILE A 148 13.71 -8.45 -38.09
C ILE A 148 13.64 -9.39 -39.30
N GLY A 149 14.30 -10.54 -39.16
CA GLY A 149 14.40 -11.57 -40.21
C GLY A 149 13.28 -12.61 -40.18
N PHE A 150 12.14 -12.28 -39.57
CA PHE A 150 10.98 -13.14 -39.44
C PHE A 150 9.82 -12.57 -40.26
N ASP A 151 8.86 -13.43 -40.60
CA ASP A 151 7.60 -13.01 -41.20
C ASP A 151 6.70 -12.37 -40.12
N ILE A 152 5.88 -11.38 -40.51
CA ILE A 152 5.08 -10.58 -39.56
C ILE A 152 4.03 -11.42 -38.84
N ASP A 153 3.53 -12.47 -39.50
CA ASP A 153 2.51 -13.40 -38.97
C ASP A 153 3.14 -14.65 -38.29
N SER A 154 4.44 -14.63 -38.01
CA SER A 154 5.12 -15.76 -37.38
C SER A 154 4.72 -15.92 -35.91
N GLU A 155 4.53 -17.17 -35.47
CA GLU A 155 4.22 -17.49 -34.08
C GLU A 155 5.42 -17.38 -33.10
N ASP A 156 6.62 -17.00 -33.59
CA ASP A 156 7.81 -16.82 -32.75
C ASP A 156 7.57 -15.73 -31.69
N THR A 157 8.00 -15.98 -30.45
CA THR A 157 7.87 -15.02 -29.36
C THR A 157 8.50 -13.67 -29.68
N SER A 158 9.62 -13.65 -30.42
CA SER A 158 10.27 -12.41 -30.85
C SER A 158 9.38 -11.57 -31.76
N VAL A 159 8.51 -12.21 -32.57
CA VAL A 159 7.59 -11.51 -33.48
C VAL A 159 6.43 -10.96 -32.70
N LYS A 160 5.84 -11.73 -31.77
CA LYS A 160 4.79 -11.24 -30.87
C LYS A 160 5.27 -10.03 -30.06
N GLU A 161 6.46 -10.11 -29.46
CA GLU A 161 7.04 -8.99 -28.73
C GLU A 161 7.28 -7.76 -29.63
N PHE A 162 7.74 -7.97 -30.86
CA PHE A 162 8.01 -6.90 -31.82
C PHE A 162 6.74 -6.22 -32.35
N VAL A 163 5.69 -7.01 -32.58
CA VAL A 163 4.47 -6.57 -33.25
C VAL A 163 3.45 -6.06 -32.24
N GLU A 164 3.22 -6.82 -31.17
CA GLU A 164 2.12 -6.60 -30.22
C GLU A 164 2.58 -5.88 -28.94
N ASP A 165 3.73 -6.24 -28.37
CA ASP A 165 4.12 -5.75 -27.04
C ASP A 165 4.90 -4.43 -27.05
N MET A 166 5.76 -4.23 -28.05
CA MET A 166 6.51 -2.99 -28.24
C MET A 166 5.58 -1.81 -28.54
N LYS A 167 5.80 -0.67 -27.87
CA LYS A 167 4.98 0.54 -28.03
C LYS A 167 5.82 1.76 -28.41
N PRO A 168 5.25 2.73 -29.14
CA PRO A 168 5.90 4.02 -29.33
C PRO A 168 6.37 4.65 -28.00
N GLY A 169 7.54 5.28 -28.02
CA GLY A 169 8.20 5.84 -26.83
C GLY A 169 8.96 4.83 -25.95
N ASP A 170 8.93 3.53 -26.28
CA ASP A 170 9.82 2.55 -25.66
C ASP A 170 11.27 2.71 -26.13
N ASN A 171 12.21 2.22 -25.33
CA ASN A 171 13.63 2.22 -25.67
C ASN A 171 14.00 0.92 -26.38
N VAL A 172 14.80 1.00 -27.43
CA VAL A 172 15.34 -0.17 -28.13
C VAL A 172 16.86 -0.10 -28.25
N LEU A 173 17.49 -1.23 -27.97
CA LEU A 173 18.94 -1.40 -28.02
C LEU A 173 19.30 -2.38 -29.15
N SER A 174 20.14 -1.92 -30.08
CA SER A 174 20.78 -2.78 -31.10
C SER A 174 22.14 -3.24 -30.57
N PHE A 175 22.49 -4.50 -30.84
CA PHE A 175 23.70 -5.09 -30.30
C PHE A 175 24.60 -5.76 -31.33
N LYS A 176 25.89 -5.68 -31.06
CA LYS A 176 26.98 -6.34 -31.79
C LYS A 176 27.28 -7.72 -31.21
N THR A 177 27.25 -7.84 -29.89
CA THR A 177 27.44 -9.10 -29.15
C THR A 177 26.47 -9.16 -27.97
N ARG A 178 26.45 -10.28 -27.24
CA ARG A 178 25.64 -10.42 -26.02
C ARG A 178 26.08 -9.52 -24.85
N GLU A 179 27.13 -8.72 -25.04
CA GLU A 179 27.73 -7.83 -24.04
C GLU A 179 27.88 -6.39 -24.54
N MET A 180 27.73 -6.15 -25.85
CA MET A 180 28.06 -4.86 -26.48
C MET A 180 26.89 -4.33 -27.31
N ILE A 181 26.43 -3.11 -27.01
CA ILE A 181 25.50 -2.35 -27.88
C ILE A 181 26.25 -1.66 -29.01
N ASP A 182 25.55 -1.49 -30.13
CA ASP A 182 25.96 -0.63 -31.25
C ASP A 182 24.89 0.37 -31.70
N GLY A 183 23.72 0.37 -31.07
CA GLY A 183 22.71 1.41 -31.27
C GLY A 183 21.75 1.54 -30.09
N ILE A 184 21.31 2.76 -29.85
CA ILE A 184 20.26 3.13 -28.90
C ILE A 184 19.23 3.94 -29.68
N GLY A 185 17.98 3.53 -29.63
CA GLY A 185 16.88 4.21 -30.30
C GLY A 185 15.62 4.25 -29.45
N ILE A 186 14.68 5.08 -29.87
CA ILE A 186 13.35 5.20 -29.29
C ILE A 186 12.36 4.77 -30.36
N ILE A 187 11.44 3.89 -29.99
CA ILE A 187 10.43 3.39 -30.92
C ILE A 187 9.53 4.55 -31.34
N GLY A 188 9.44 4.79 -32.64
CA GLY A 188 8.66 5.87 -33.22
C GLY A 188 7.18 5.53 -33.32
N GLU A 189 6.37 6.53 -33.67
CA GLU A 189 4.97 6.35 -34.04
C GLU A 189 4.85 5.55 -35.34
N GLY A 190 3.89 4.63 -35.39
CA GLY A 190 3.62 3.78 -36.55
C GLY A 190 3.61 2.28 -36.21
N ASP A 191 2.75 1.56 -36.91
CA ASP A 191 2.62 0.12 -36.78
C ASP A 191 3.78 -0.62 -37.49
N PRO A 192 4.13 -1.83 -37.05
CA PRO A 192 5.04 -2.70 -37.78
C PRO A 192 4.53 -2.98 -39.20
N GLU A 193 5.42 -2.95 -40.18
CA GLU A 193 5.07 -3.17 -41.59
C GLU A 193 6.09 -4.06 -42.31
N GLU A 194 5.65 -4.72 -43.39
CA GLU A 194 6.56 -5.45 -44.27
C GLU A 194 7.00 -4.59 -45.46
N LEU A 195 8.30 -4.32 -45.54
CA LEU A 195 8.90 -3.49 -46.58
C LEU A 195 9.08 -4.25 -47.90
N ALA A 196 8.22 -3.97 -48.88
CA ALA A 196 8.26 -4.59 -50.21
C ALA A 196 9.54 -4.26 -51.02
N ASN A 197 10.21 -3.15 -50.71
CA ASN A 197 11.44 -2.72 -51.39
C ASN A 197 12.72 -3.39 -50.84
N LYS A 198 12.62 -4.20 -49.77
CA LYS A 198 13.75 -4.90 -49.17
C LYS A 198 13.75 -6.38 -49.54
N THR A 199 14.94 -6.92 -49.81
CA THR A 199 15.10 -8.34 -50.23
C THR A 199 15.24 -9.29 -49.04
N GLU A 200 15.74 -8.81 -47.91
CA GLU A 200 15.91 -9.55 -46.65
C GLU A 200 15.53 -8.64 -45.47
N TYR A 201 15.16 -9.21 -44.31
CA TYR A 201 14.75 -8.47 -43.11
C TYR A 201 13.69 -7.42 -43.43
N LYS A 202 12.50 -7.88 -43.85
CA LYS A 202 11.47 -7.02 -44.42
C LYS A 202 10.54 -6.43 -43.37
N VAL A 203 10.30 -7.15 -42.28
CA VAL A 203 9.44 -6.68 -41.19
C VAL A 203 10.18 -5.57 -40.44
N SER A 204 9.59 -4.39 -40.46
CA SER A 204 10.19 -3.12 -40.06
C SER A 204 9.32 -2.42 -39.04
N ARG A 205 9.95 -1.64 -38.17
CA ARG A 205 9.27 -0.72 -37.27
C ARG A 205 10.03 0.62 -37.19
N PRO A 206 9.32 1.77 -37.13
CA PRO A 206 9.96 3.08 -37.00
C PRO A 206 10.78 3.19 -35.71
N VAL A 207 12.00 3.72 -35.80
CA VAL A 207 12.88 3.97 -34.66
C VAL A 207 13.65 5.25 -34.87
N GLN A 208 13.59 6.15 -33.89
CA GLN A 208 14.48 7.28 -33.81
C GLN A 208 15.78 6.87 -33.12
N TRP A 209 16.82 6.62 -33.90
CA TRP A 209 18.14 6.31 -33.36
C TRP A 209 18.78 7.55 -32.73
N ILE A 210 19.05 7.47 -31.42
CA ILE A 210 19.65 8.56 -30.64
C ILE A 210 21.15 8.35 -30.40
N ALA A 211 21.67 7.14 -30.59
CA ALA A 211 23.09 6.86 -30.71
C ALA A 211 23.28 5.65 -31.62
N THR A 212 24.22 5.71 -32.56
CA THR A 212 24.53 4.62 -33.49
C THR A 212 26.04 4.47 -33.62
N ASP A 213 26.48 3.33 -34.13
CA ASP A 213 27.91 3.02 -34.33
C ASP A 213 28.74 3.12 -33.04
N ILE A 214 28.11 2.84 -31.90
CA ILE A 214 28.76 2.85 -30.58
C ILE A 214 29.40 1.50 -30.27
N GLU A 215 30.33 1.48 -29.32
CA GLU A 215 30.91 0.26 -28.77
C GLU A 215 30.89 0.32 -27.23
N GLU A 216 29.73 0.04 -26.65
CA GLU A 216 29.53 0.16 -25.20
C GLU A 216 29.21 -1.20 -24.58
N ASN A 217 30.00 -1.55 -23.55
CA ASN A 217 29.77 -2.77 -22.79
C ASN A 217 28.66 -2.52 -21.77
N ILE A 218 27.62 -3.37 -21.82
CA ILE A 218 26.43 -3.17 -21.00
C ILE A 218 26.35 -4.09 -19.79
N ILE A 219 27.36 -4.93 -19.53
CA ILE A 219 27.31 -5.92 -18.45
C ILE A 219 27.09 -5.22 -17.10
N SER A 220 27.77 -4.10 -16.86
CA SER A 220 27.63 -3.35 -15.61
C SER A 220 26.24 -2.75 -15.44
N ILE A 221 25.67 -2.18 -16.50
CA ILE A 221 24.32 -1.57 -16.47
C ILE A 221 23.19 -2.61 -16.59
N ASN A 222 23.52 -3.87 -16.89
CA ASN A 222 22.59 -5.01 -16.93
C ASN A 222 22.78 -5.97 -15.74
N GLU A 223 23.18 -5.44 -14.59
CA GLU A 223 23.37 -6.20 -13.34
C GLU A 223 24.28 -7.44 -13.49
N GLY A 224 25.36 -7.32 -14.26
CA GLY A 224 26.32 -8.41 -14.47
C GLY A 224 25.85 -9.50 -15.45
N LYS A 225 24.68 -9.34 -16.10
CA LYS A 225 24.10 -10.34 -17.01
C LYS A 225 24.40 -10.03 -18.47
N LYS A 226 24.56 -11.09 -19.26
CA LYS A 226 24.56 -11.02 -20.73
C LYS A 226 23.14 -10.94 -21.27
N LEU A 227 22.98 -10.40 -22.47
CA LEU A 227 21.69 -10.22 -23.10
C LEU A 227 21.03 -11.53 -23.50
N HIS A 228 19.71 -11.45 -23.66
CA HIS A 228 18.84 -12.52 -24.12
C HIS A 228 19.24 -13.00 -25.53
N ARG A 229 19.08 -14.31 -25.77
CA ARG A 229 19.38 -14.95 -27.07
C ARG A 229 18.33 -14.68 -28.15
N PRO A 230 17.01 -14.68 -27.87
CA PRO A 230 15.97 -14.38 -28.85
C PRO A 230 16.20 -13.06 -29.58
N THR A 231 15.71 -12.93 -30.81
CA THR A 231 15.98 -11.77 -31.68
C THR A 231 15.46 -10.50 -31.05
N VAL A 232 14.24 -10.55 -30.52
CA VAL A 232 13.62 -9.52 -29.70
C VAL A 232 13.45 -10.08 -28.29
N ALA A 233 13.69 -9.25 -27.29
CA ALA A 233 13.50 -9.59 -25.88
C ALA A 233 13.39 -8.33 -25.04
N ARG A 234 12.49 -8.33 -24.05
CA ARG A 234 12.49 -7.29 -23.01
C ARG A 234 13.75 -7.37 -22.13
N VAL A 235 14.29 -6.23 -21.72
CA VAL A 235 15.46 -6.10 -20.85
C VAL A 235 15.05 -5.41 -19.54
N PRO A 236 14.52 -6.17 -18.56
CA PRO A 236 13.93 -5.58 -17.36
C PRO A 236 14.96 -5.10 -16.32
N ARG A 237 16.26 -5.40 -16.52
CA ARG A 237 17.32 -5.14 -15.53
C ARG A 237 18.10 -3.84 -15.78
N MET A 238 17.82 -3.13 -16.86
CA MET A 238 18.45 -1.85 -17.18
C MET A 238 17.52 -0.70 -16.79
N ALA A 239 18.08 0.39 -16.26
CA ALA A 239 17.34 1.62 -16.06
C ALA A 239 17.45 2.53 -17.30
N VAL A 240 16.38 3.29 -17.57
CA VAL A 240 16.38 4.31 -18.64
C VAL A 240 17.47 5.34 -18.38
N GLU A 241 17.72 5.73 -17.12
CA GLU A 241 18.81 6.65 -16.76
C GLU A 241 20.18 6.20 -17.32
N ASP A 242 20.52 4.92 -17.16
CA ASP A 242 21.81 4.37 -17.57
C ASP A 242 21.95 4.38 -19.09
N ILE A 243 20.89 4.01 -19.80
CA ILE A 243 20.86 4.02 -21.27
C ILE A 243 20.99 5.44 -21.79
N MET A 244 20.27 6.39 -21.19
CA MET A 244 20.33 7.79 -21.59
C MET A 244 21.69 8.42 -21.28
N ALA A 245 22.37 8.00 -20.21
CA ALA A 245 23.75 8.41 -19.92
C ALA A 245 24.72 7.91 -21.00
N VAL A 246 24.56 6.65 -21.44
CA VAL A 246 25.37 6.07 -22.53
C VAL A 246 25.08 6.77 -23.86
N ALA A 247 23.82 7.04 -24.18
CA ALA A 247 23.44 7.78 -25.38
C ALA A 247 24.05 9.19 -25.38
N SER A 248 23.95 9.91 -24.26
CA SER A 248 24.47 11.28 -24.12
C SER A 248 25.99 11.35 -24.24
N LYS A 249 26.71 10.33 -23.76
CA LYS A 249 28.17 10.19 -23.94
C LYS A 249 28.56 10.07 -25.42
N ASN A 250 27.72 9.44 -26.23
CA ASN A 250 28.03 9.08 -27.61
C ASN A 250 27.36 9.98 -28.67
N ASN A 251 26.40 10.83 -28.28
CA ASN A 251 25.75 11.79 -29.16
C ASN A 251 25.68 13.18 -28.51
N ALA A 252 26.54 14.09 -28.98
CA ALA A 252 26.63 15.45 -28.49
C ALA A 252 25.34 16.28 -28.67
N SER A 253 24.42 15.89 -29.56
CA SER A 253 23.13 16.58 -29.71
C SER A 253 22.17 16.35 -28.52
N LEU A 254 22.47 15.38 -27.65
CA LEU A 254 21.70 15.07 -26.45
C LEU A 254 22.13 15.88 -25.22
N THR A 255 23.07 16.83 -25.34
CA THR A 255 23.50 17.67 -24.21
C THR A 255 22.39 18.52 -23.60
N GLU A 256 21.29 18.76 -24.32
CA GLU A 256 20.11 19.45 -23.79
C GLU A 256 19.10 18.51 -23.12
N THR A 257 19.25 17.18 -23.25
CA THR A 257 18.35 16.20 -22.64
C THR A 257 18.57 16.18 -21.12
N LYS A 258 17.51 16.43 -20.35
CA LYS A 258 17.55 16.42 -18.89
C LYS A 258 16.81 15.21 -18.36
N ILE A 259 17.47 14.44 -17.50
CA ILE A 259 16.86 13.37 -16.73
C ILE A 259 16.44 13.99 -15.40
N GLU A 260 15.13 14.16 -15.21
CA GLU A 260 14.58 14.66 -13.96
C GLU A 260 14.12 13.47 -13.11
N LYS A 261 14.76 13.33 -11.94
CA LYS A 261 14.36 12.31 -10.97
C LYS A 261 12.98 12.66 -10.40
N ASN A 262 12.12 11.66 -10.29
CA ASN A 262 10.87 11.84 -9.55
C ASN A 262 11.17 12.03 -8.06
N THR A 263 10.88 13.23 -7.58
CA THR A 263 11.05 13.63 -6.18
C THR A 263 9.72 13.81 -5.47
N LYS A 264 8.59 13.62 -6.20
CA LYS A 264 7.26 13.74 -5.63
C LYS A 264 7.07 12.65 -4.55
N PRO A 265 6.46 12.94 -3.40
CA PRO A 265 6.21 11.91 -2.38
C PRO A 265 5.16 10.89 -2.83
N TYR A 266 5.39 9.63 -2.49
CA TYR A 266 4.50 8.49 -2.72
C TYR A 266 4.17 7.85 -1.36
N VAL A 267 2.91 7.54 -1.06
CA VAL A 267 2.51 6.95 0.23
C VAL A 267 1.94 5.56 0.04
N PHE A 268 2.53 4.58 0.71
CA PHE A 268 2.06 3.21 0.77
C PHE A 268 1.40 2.95 2.13
N ILE A 269 0.08 2.80 2.13
CA ILE A 269 -0.71 2.58 3.34
C ILE A 269 -0.87 1.09 3.61
N ILE A 270 -0.55 0.68 4.84
CA ILE A 270 -0.71 -0.70 5.33
C ILE A 270 -1.67 -0.69 6.51
N ASP A 271 -2.93 -1.05 6.25
CA ASP A 271 -3.93 -1.16 7.29
C ASP A 271 -3.75 -2.48 8.07
N GLU A 272 -4.00 -2.44 9.38
CA GLU A 272 -3.84 -3.60 10.27
C GLU A 272 -2.44 -4.25 10.16
N ILE A 273 -1.38 -3.43 10.14
CA ILE A 273 0.00 -3.86 9.86
C ILE A 273 0.47 -4.99 10.78
N ASN A 274 -0.05 -5.05 12.00
CA ASN A 274 0.30 -6.07 12.97
C ASN A 274 -0.36 -7.44 12.66
N ARG A 275 -1.49 -7.51 11.95
CA ARG A 275 -2.21 -8.78 11.67
C ARG A 275 -1.46 -9.74 10.74
N GLY A 276 -0.41 -9.28 10.07
CA GLY A 276 0.51 -10.11 9.26
C GLY A 276 1.82 -10.39 9.98
N ASN A 277 2.53 -11.45 9.59
CA ASN A 277 3.92 -11.65 10.03
C ASN A 277 4.83 -10.67 9.28
N ILE A 278 5.00 -9.47 9.82
CA ILE A 278 5.73 -8.36 9.17
C ILE A 278 7.14 -8.80 8.75
N SER A 279 7.87 -9.54 9.59
CA SER A 279 9.22 -10.02 9.26
C SER A 279 9.22 -10.94 8.04
N LYS A 280 8.21 -11.81 7.90
CA LYS A 280 8.06 -12.68 6.72
C LYS A 280 7.61 -11.90 5.48
N ILE A 281 6.72 -10.93 5.64
CA ILE A 281 6.17 -10.13 4.53
C ILE A 281 7.24 -9.21 3.95
N PHE A 282 7.98 -8.49 4.80
CA PHE A 282 9.03 -7.58 4.37
C PHE A 282 10.31 -8.31 3.95
N GLY A 283 10.62 -9.47 4.53
CA GLY A 283 11.84 -10.22 4.21
C GLY A 283 13.10 -9.35 4.30
N GLU A 284 13.83 -9.24 3.20
CA GLU A 284 15.05 -8.43 3.10
C GLU A 284 14.79 -6.92 3.18
N LEU A 285 13.57 -6.46 2.90
CA LEU A 285 13.20 -5.04 2.90
C LEU A 285 13.27 -4.41 4.28
N ILE A 286 13.27 -5.23 5.34
CA ILE A 286 13.27 -4.75 6.70
C ILE A 286 14.42 -3.76 6.95
N THR A 287 15.56 -3.95 6.29
CA THR A 287 16.72 -3.04 6.37
C THR A 287 16.61 -1.91 5.36
N LEU A 288 16.04 -2.15 4.19
CA LEU A 288 15.97 -1.18 3.09
C LEU A 288 14.96 -0.05 3.35
N ILE A 289 13.98 -0.25 4.24
CA ILE A 289 13.03 0.81 4.61
C ILE A 289 13.66 1.89 5.51
N GLU A 290 14.83 1.65 6.11
CA GLU A 290 15.56 2.63 6.91
C GLU A 290 15.94 3.85 6.07
N THR A 291 15.68 5.07 6.56
CA THR A 291 15.86 6.32 5.80
C THR A 291 17.26 6.46 5.18
N THR A 292 18.32 6.06 5.89
CA THR A 292 19.70 6.16 5.38
C THR A 292 20.05 5.12 4.32
N LYS A 293 19.27 4.04 4.21
CA LYS A 293 19.53 2.89 3.33
C LYS A 293 18.79 2.96 1.99
N ARG A 294 17.91 3.95 1.83
CA ARG A 294 17.07 4.13 0.64
C ARG A 294 17.85 4.65 -0.56
N LYS A 295 17.34 4.37 -1.77
CA LYS A 295 17.89 4.88 -3.03
C LYS A 295 17.85 6.41 -3.02
N GLY A 296 19.04 7.02 -3.05
CA GLY A 296 19.23 8.47 -2.98
C GLY A 296 19.82 8.98 -1.66
N ALA A 297 19.94 8.13 -0.64
CA ALA A 297 20.62 8.45 0.62
C ALA A 297 22.12 8.12 0.58
N ASP A 298 22.88 8.67 1.54
CA ASP A 298 24.34 8.51 1.61
C ASP A 298 24.80 7.05 1.82
N GLU A 299 24.05 6.27 2.60
CA GLU A 299 24.34 4.87 2.90
C GLU A 299 23.44 3.91 2.14
N VAL A 300 23.12 4.25 0.88
CA VAL A 300 22.23 3.46 0.01
C VAL A 300 22.59 1.97 0.03
N MET A 301 21.56 1.15 0.17
CA MET A 301 21.67 -0.30 0.15
C MET A 301 20.64 -0.87 -0.83
N SER A 302 21.00 -2.00 -1.44
CA SER A 302 20.08 -2.83 -2.20
C SER A 302 20.18 -4.28 -1.72
N ALA A 303 19.11 -5.05 -1.96
CA ALA A 303 19.09 -6.49 -1.74
C ALA A 303 18.84 -7.22 -3.05
N THR A 304 19.42 -8.41 -3.20
CA THR A 304 19.11 -9.31 -4.31
C THR A 304 17.87 -10.11 -3.96
N LEU A 305 16.80 -9.99 -4.76
CA LEU A 305 15.54 -10.66 -4.51
C LEU A 305 15.64 -12.17 -4.83
N PRO A 306 15.01 -13.05 -4.04
CA PRO A 306 15.24 -14.49 -4.11
C PRO A 306 14.66 -15.15 -5.37
N TYR A 307 13.56 -14.65 -5.92
CA TYR A 307 12.92 -15.28 -7.09
C TYR A 307 13.53 -14.73 -8.38
N SER A 308 13.50 -13.41 -8.56
CA SER A 308 13.96 -12.75 -9.79
C SER A 308 15.49 -12.64 -9.91
N GLN A 309 16.20 -12.75 -8.77
CA GLN A 309 17.65 -12.51 -8.67
C GLN A 309 18.04 -11.09 -9.14
N SER A 310 17.09 -10.14 -9.09
CA SER A 310 17.29 -8.73 -9.42
C SER A 310 17.68 -7.92 -8.18
N SER A 311 18.37 -6.80 -8.39
CA SER A 311 18.69 -5.86 -7.31
C SER A 311 17.48 -4.96 -7.02
N PHE A 312 17.14 -4.80 -5.75
CA PHE A 312 16.02 -3.94 -5.32
C PHE A 312 16.44 -2.99 -4.20
N SER A 313 15.97 -1.74 -4.27
CA SER A 313 16.15 -0.71 -3.23
C SER A 313 14.88 0.13 -3.12
N VAL A 314 14.55 0.56 -1.91
CA VAL A 314 13.38 1.40 -1.65
C VAL A 314 13.70 2.86 -2.00
N PRO A 315 12.93 3.56 -2.84
CA PRO A 315 13.17 4.96 -3.16
C PRO A 315 13.01 5.89 -1.96
N ASP A 316 13.81 6.96 -1.89
CA ASP A 316 13.69 7.92 -0.78
C ASP A 316 12.32 8.64 -0.77
N ASN A 317 11.70 8.86 -1.92
CA ASN A 317 10.40 9.53 -2.03
C ASN A 317 9.18 8.66 -1.66
N VAL A 318 9.37 7.37 -1.33
CA VAL A 318 8.30 6.50 -0.81
C VAL A 318 8.10 6.76 0.68
N TYR A 319 6.87 6.70 1.18
CA TYR A 319 6.52 6.79 2.59
C TYR A 319 5.68 5.56 2.94
N ILE A 320 5.93 4.93 4.08
CA ILE A 320 5.13 3.80 4.56
C ILE A 320 4.29 4.28 5.73
N LEU A 321 2.97 4.14 5.61
CA LEU A 321 2.02 4.57 6.64
C LEU A 321 1.20 3.37 7.10
N GLY A 322 1.50 2.85 8.27
CA GLY A 322 0.77 1.75 8.89
C GLY A 322 -0.39 2.23 9.77
N THR A 323 -1.42 1.41 9.93
CA THR A 323 -2.36 1.50 11.05
C THR A 323 -2.26 0.25 11.92
N MET A 324 -2.42 0.40 13.23
CA MET A 324 -2.29 -0.70 14.18
C MET A 324 -3.33 -0.60 15.30
N ASN A 325 -4.17 -1.62 15.46
CA ASN A 325 -5.00 -1.77 16.66
C ASN A 325 -4.18 -2.40 17.78
N THR A 326 -4.23 -1.80 18.97
CA THR A 326 -3.47 -2.27 20.14
C THR A 326 -4.25 -3.22 21.05
N ALA A 327 -5.58 -3.19 21.01
CA ALA A 327 -6.43 -4.09 21.80
C ALA A 327 -6.39 -5.57 21.33
N ASP A 328 -5.99 -5.82 20.09
CA ASP A 328 -6.00 -7.16 19.51
C ASP A 328 -4.88 -8.05 20.10
N ARG A 329 -5.24 -8.88 21.09
CA ARG A 329 -4.33 -9.84 21.74
C ARG A 329 -3.92 -11.03 20.87
N SER A 330 -4.62 -11.24 19.75
CA SER A 330 -4.41 -12.37 18.81
C SER A 330 -3.27 -12.14 17.81
N ILE A 331 -2.58 -11.01 17.94
CA ILE A 331 -1.65 -10.51 16.93
C ILE A 331 -0.19 -10.75 17.31
N ALA A 332 0.66 -11.02 16.31
CA ALA A 332 2.10 -11.09 16.48
C ALA A 332 2.65 -9.76 17.03
N LEU A 333 3.32 -9.82 18.18
CA LEU A 333 4.07 -8.67 18.71
C LEU A 333 5.07 -8.22 17.65
N MET A 334 5.00 -6.93 17.28
CA MET A 334 5.93 -6.38 16.31
C MET A 334 7.35 -6.42 16.88
N ASP A 335 8.27 -7.00 16.10
CA ASP A 335 9.67 -7.14 16.50
C ASP A 335 10.30 -5.78 16.82
N THR A 336 11.13 -5.75 17.86
CA THR A 336 12.01 -4.62 18.22
C THR A 336 12.79 -4.05 17.03
N ALA A 337 13.22 -4.89 16.08
CA ALA A 337 13.94 -4.48 14.89
C ALA A 337 13.05 -3.72 13.88
N LEU A 338 11.74 -3.98 13.87
CA LEU A 338 10.77 -3.21 13.09
C LEU A 338 10.40 -1.93 13.82
N ARG A 339 10.16 -2.02 15.13
CA ARG A 339 9.81 -0.85 15.95
C ARG A 339 10.79 0.31 15.81
N ARG A 340 12.09 0.04 15.75
CA ARG A 340 13.12 1.09 15.58
C ARG A 340 13.12 1.78 14.21
N ARG A 341 12.33 1.29 13.24
CA ARG A 341 12.31 1.75 11.85
C ARG A 341 11.03 2.49 11.46
N PHE A 342 10.06 2.50 12.36
CA PHE A 342 8.81 3.25 12.23
C PHE A 342 8.73 4.27 13.36
N ASP A 343 8.25 5.46 13.04
CA ASP A 343 7.77 6.40 14.03
C ASP A 343 6.34 6.03 14.47
N PHE A 344 6.06 6.13 15.76
CA PHE A 344 4.80 5.67 16.35
C PHE A 344 3.96 6.87 16.75
N VAL A 345 2.89 7.10 15.99
CA VAL A 345 1.95 8.19 16.25
C VAL A 345 0.75 7.62 17.00
N GLU A 346 0.66 7.95 18.28
CA GLU A 346 -0.41 7.47 19.15
C GLU A 346 -1.74 8.18 18.84
N MET A 347 -2.81 7.39 18.77
CA MET A 347 -4.18 7.84 18.52
C MET A 347 -5.11 7.28 19.59
N MET A 348 -5.25 8.02 20.70
CA MET A 348 -6.15 7.68 21.80
C MET A 348 -7.58 8.18 21.54
N PRO A 349 -8.59 7.66 22.25
CA PRO A 349 -9.94 8.21 22.20
C PRO A 349 -9.97 9.67 22.66
N GLU A 350 -10.42 10.54 21.76
CA GLU A 350 -10.70 11.96 22.06
C GLU A 350 -12.20 12.26 22.03
N SER A 351 -12.86 12.35 23.19
CA SER A 351 -14.29 12.67 23.30
C SER A 351 -14.65 14.04 22.70
N ARG A 352 -13.71 15.00 22.76
CA ARG A 352 -13.85 16.35 22.18
C ARG A 352 -14.14 16.36 20.68
N VAL A 353 -13.75 15.30 19.95
CA VAL A 353 -14.09 15.15 18.53
C VAL A 353 -15.61 15.11 18.35
N LEU A 354 -16.35 14.46 19.26
CA LEU A 354 -17.81 14.41 19.23
C LEU A 354 -18.41 15.81 19.36
N THR A 355 -17.91 16.62 20.29
CA THR A 355 -18.34 18.02 20.45
C THR A 355 -18.00 18.86 19.22
N ALA A 356 -16.81 18.68 18.64
CA ALA A 356 -16.39 19.42 17.46
C ALA A 356 -17.28 19.15 16.23
N ILE A 357 -17.78 17.92 16.08
CA ILE A 357 -18.65 17.54 14.96
C ILE A 357 -20.15 17.64 15.26
N GLY A 358 -20.53 18.02 16.49
CA GLY A 358 -21.91 18.14 16.94
C GLY A 358 -22.63 16.79 17.15
N SER A 359 -21.89 15.74 17.54
CA SER A 359 -22.41 14.39 17.82
C SER A 359 -22.37 14.03 19.31
N ASP A 360 -22.22 15.02 20.19
CA ASP A 360 -22.05 14.87 21.63
C ASP A 360 -23.36 14.95 22.43
N LYS A 361 -24.49 15.30 21.79
CA LYS A 361 -25.77 15.49 22.48
C LYS A 361 -26.89 14.65 21.91
N ILE A 362 -27.71 14.10 22.80
CA ILE A 362 -29.00 13.49 22.51
C ILE A 362 -30.04 14.15 23.38
N GLU A 363 -31.14 14.61 22.77
CA GLU A 363 -32.26 15.25 23.45
C GLU A 363 -33.52 14.36 23.36
N LEU A 364 -34.16 14.10 24.49
CA LEU A 364 -35.41 13.34 24.56
C LEU A 364 -36.37 14.01 25.54
N GLY A 365 -37.31 14.79 25.01
CA GLY A 365 -38.22 15.59 25.83
C GLY A 365 -37.47 16.70 26.56
N GLU A 366 -37.51 16.70 27.90
CA GLU A 366 -36.78 17.66 28.74
C GLU A 366 -35.39 17.17 29.18
N GLU A 367 -35.02 15.95 28.77
CA GLU A 367 -33.75 15.33 29.15
C GLU A 367 -32.70 15.51 28.05
N THR A 368 -31.46 15.75 28.47
CA THR A 368 -30.28 15.86 27.60
C THR A 368 -29.19 14.94 28.10
N LEU A 369 -28.58 14.17 27.19
CA LEU A 369 -27.43 13.32 27.46
C LEU A 369 -26.18 13.92 26.80
N ASP A 370 -25.10 14.03 27.56
CA ASP A 370 -23.76 14.34 27.07
C ASP A 370 -23.00 13.03 26.79
N VAL A 371 -22.89 12.68 25.51
CA VAL A 371 -22.25 11.46 25.03
C VAL A 371 -20.73 11.54 25.20
N ALA A 372 -20.14 12.74 25.14
CA ALA A 372 -18.71 12.93 25.32
C ALA A 372 -18.31 12.65 26.78
N GLU A 373 -19.05 13.20 27.75
CA GLU A 373 -18.84 12.93 29.17
C GLU A 373 -19.06 11.46 29.51
N MET A 374 -20.13 10.84 28.98
CA MET A 374 -20.41 9.42 29.15
C MET A 374 -19.25 8.55 28.64
N LEU A 375 -18.72 8.83 27.45
CA LEU A 375 -17.60 8.09 26.88
C LEU A 375 -16.34 8.23 27.73
N ASP A 376 -16.05 9.44 28.24
CA ASP A 376 -14.91 9.68 29.13
C ASP A 376 -15.02 8.88 30.43
N LYS A 377 -16.23 8.77 31.02
CA LYS A 377 -16.47 7.93 32.22
C LYS A 377 -16.28 6.45 31.94
N ILE A 378 -16.82 5.95 30.83
CA ILE A 378 -16.64 4.55 30.40
C ILE A 378 -15.16 4.25 30.23
N ASN A 379 -14.42 5.10 29.51
CA ASN A 379 -13.00 4.90 29.24
C ASN A 379 -12.15 4.97 30.51
N ALA A 380 -12.44 5.88 31.45
CA ALA A 380 -11.76 5.94 32.74
C ALA A 380 -11.97 4.65 33.57
N ARG A 381 -13.15 4.05 33.50
CA ARG A 381 -13.45 2.77 34.17
C ARG A 381 -12.76 1.59 33.50
N ILE A 382 -12.73 1.55 32.17
CA ILE A 382 -12.00 0.52 31.40
C ILE A 382 -10.51 0.60 31.72
N GLU A 383 -9.90 1.80 31.69
CA GLU A 383 -8.48 1.97 31.97
C GLU A 383 -8.11 1.52 33.39
N TYR A 384 -8.99 1.77 34.36
CA TYR A 384 -8.80 1.32 35.74
C TYR A 384 -8.94 -0.20 35.91
N LEU A 385 -9.93 -0.83 35.27
CA LEU A 385 -10.22 -2.26 35.41
C LEU A 385 -9.39 -3.15 34.48
N PHE A 386 -8.81 -2.58 33.43
CA PHE A 386 -8.09 -3.32 32.40
C PHE A 386 -6.80 -2.62 32.00
N ASP A 387 -6.81 -1.75 30.98
CA ASP A 387 -5.70 -0.89 30.58
C ASP A 387 -6.18 0.18 29.59
N ARG A 388 -5.28 1.09 29.20
CA ARG A 388 -5.55 2.18 28.24
C ARG A 388 -5.77 1.70 26.80
N GLU A 389 -5.24 0.55 26.41
CA GLU A 389 -5.25 0.04 25.03
C GLU A 389 -6.61 -0.54 24.62
N HIS A 390 -7.47 -0.83 25.60
CA HIS A 390 -8.83 -1.32 25.40
C HIS A 390 -9.90 -0.24 25.61
N THR A 391 -9.52 1.03 25.64
CA THR A 391 -10.50 2.13 25.67
C THR A 391 -11.29 2.19 24.35
N ILE A 392 -12.52 2.72 24.42
CA ILE A 392 -13.45 2.80 23.30
C ILE A 392 -13.25 4.13 22.57
N GLY A 393 -12.97 4.06 21.28
CA GLY A 393 -12.77 5.25 20.45
C GLY A 393 -14.07 5.99 20.10
N HIS A 394 -13.95 7.30 19.90
CA HIS A 394 -15.08 8.18 19.55
C HIS A 394 -15.74 7.84 18.20
N ALA A 395 -15.06 7.15 17.28
CA ALA A 395 -15.59 6.86 15.95
C ALA A 395 -16.89 6.05 16.00
N PHE A 396 -17.08 5.19 17.02
CA PHE A 396 -18.31 4.42 17.24
C PHE A 396 -19.55 5.31 17.41
N PHE A 397 -19.37 6.56 17.86
CA PHE A 397 -20.45 7.50 18.17
C PHE A 397 -20.65 8.57 17.09
N THR A 398 -19.84 8.57 16.03
CA THR A 398 -19.90 9.61 14.98
C THR A 398 -21.19 9.61 14.16
N SER A 399 -21.91 8.48 14.09
CA SER A 399 -23.22 8.39 13.43
C SER A 399 -24.29 9.26 14.12
N LEU A 400 -24.11 9.61 15.38
CA LEU A 400 -25.00 10.51 16.12
C LEU A 400 -25.00 11.93 15.53
N LYS A 401 -23.99 12.30 14.74
CA LYS A 401 -24.02 13.56 13.97
C LYS A 401 -25.24 13.62 13.02
N THR A 402 -25.56 12.49 12.39
CA THR A 402 -26.64 12.41 11.41
C THR A 402 -27.95 11.92 12.00
N ASP A 403 -27.89 11.13 13.08
CA ASP A 403 -29.05 10.55 13.76
C ASP A 403 -28.85 10.62 15.29
N PRO A 404 -29.05 11.79 15.92
CA PRO A 404 -28.83 12.01 17.35
C PRO A 404 -30.00 11.49 18.20
N THR A 405 -30.39 10.23 18.01
CA THR A 405 -31.52 9.60 18.71
C THR A 405 -31.07 8.56 19.74
N ILE A 406 -31.91 8.34 20.74
CA ILE A 406 -31.70 7.28 21.73
C ILE A 406 -31.70 5.89 21.07
N ASP A 407 -32.49 5.70 20.01
CA ASP A 407 -32.54 4.44 19.26
C ASP A 407 -31.20 4.16 18.56
N ASN A 408 -30.59 5.16 17.92
CA ASN A 408 -29.25 5.01 17.33
C ASN A 408 -28.18 4.75 18.41
N LEU A 409 -28.26 5.42 19.57
CA LEU A 409 -27.35 5.14 20.69
C LEU A 409 -27.51 3.71 21.25
N ALA A 410 -28.75 3.24 21.37
CA ALA A 410 -29.05 1.87 21.76
C ALA A 410 -28.41 0.87 20.79
N ASP A 411 -28.54 1.14 19.48
CA ASP A 411 -27.94 0.34 18.42
C ASP A 411 -26.41 0.34 18.49
N ILE A 412 -25.77 1.49 18.71
CA ILE A 412 -24.31 1.59 18.92
C ILE A 412 -23.89 0.71 20.09
N PHE A 413 -24.60 0.77 21.21
CA PHE A 413 -24.27 -0.01 22.38
C PHE A 413 -24.46 -1.51 22.16
N LEU A 414 -25.62 -1.92 21.66
CA LEU A 414 -25.97 -3.34 21.49
C LEU A 414 -25.14 -4.04 20.41
N LYS A 415 -24.77 -3.33 19.35
CA LYS A 415 -24.03 -3.91 18.20
C LYS A 415 -22.52 -3.79 18.34
N ASN A 416 -22.02 -2.77 19.05
CA ASN A 416 -20.58 -2.49 19.12
C ASN A 416 -20.06 -2.48 20.57
N VAL A 417 -20.58 -1.64 21.46
CA VAL A 417 -20.00 -1.42 22.80
C VAL A 417 -20.11 -2.67 23.68
N ILE A 418 -21.30 -3.27 23.79
CA ILE A 418 -21.54 -4.44 24.65
C ILE A 418 -20.73 -5.65 24.16
N PRO A 419 -20.77 -6.03 22.86
CA PRO A 419 -19.90 -7.10 22.34
C PRO A 419 -18.42 -6.87 22.62
N LEU A 420 -17.94 -5.61 22.48
CA LEU A 420 -16.55 -5.27 22.74
C LEU A 420 -16.19 -5.44 24.23
N LEU A 421 -17.06 -5.00 25.15
CA LEU A 421 -16.88 -5.20 26.58
C LEU A 421 -16.94 -6.70 26.96
N GLN A 422 -17.83 -7.47 26.35
CA GLN A 422 -17.90 -8.92 26.54
C GLN A 422 -16.59 -9.60 26.15
N GLU A 423 -15.99 -9.20 25.01
CA GLU A 423 -14.69 -9.70 24.57
C GLU A 423 -13.56 -9.30 25.53
N TYR A 424 -13.48 -8.01 25.91
CA TYR A 424 -12.41 -7.50 26.75
C TYR A 424 -12.39 -8.11 28.15
N PHE A 425 -13.57 -8.34 28.71
CA PHE A 425 -13.73 -8.86 30.07
C PHE A 425 -14.05 -10.35 30.10
N TYR A 426 -13.92 -11.08 28.98
CA TYR A 426 -14.17 -12.52 28.88
C TYR A 426 -15.53 -12.93 29.49
N GLU A 427 -16.59 -12.20 29.13
CA GLU A 427 -17.95 -12.39 29.67
C GLU A 427 -18.09 -12.17 31.20
N ASP A 428 -17.15 -11.47 31.85
CA ASP A 428 -17.27 -11.06 33.26
C ASP A 428 -18.25 -9.89 33.42
N TYR A 429 -19.54 -10.22 33.44
CA TYR A 429 -20.63 -9.25 33.55
C TYR A 429 -20.59 -8.40 34.82
N SER A 430 -19.91 -8.85 35.88
CA SER A 430 -19.73 -8.05 37.10
C SER A 430 -18.87 -6.80 36.83
N LYS A 431 -17.82 -6.94 36.02
CA LYS A 431 -17.00 -5.80 35.58
C LYS A 431 -17.70 -4.94 34.56
N ILE A 432 -18.47 -5.55 33.65
CA ILE A 432 -19.28 -4.81 32.68
C ILE A 432 -20.30 -3.91 33.42
N GLN A 433 -20.95 -4.40 34.48
CA GLN A 433 -21.80 -3.59 35.34
C GLN A 433 -21.06 -2.38 35.93
N LEU A 434 -19.83 -2.57 36.44
CA LEU A 434 -19.03 -1.46 36.98
C LEU A 434 -18.71 -0.42 35.91
N ILE A 435 -18.38 -0.85 34.68
CA ILE A 435 -18.08 0.05 33.55
C ILE A 435 -19.30 0.88 33.17
N LEU A 436 -20.47 0.24 33.11
CA LEU A 436 -21.75 0.87 32.77
C LEU A 436 -22.42 1.58 33.96
N GLY A 437 -21.76 1.63 35.12
CA GLY A 437 -22.27 2.27 36.33
C GLY A 437 -23.50 1.59 36.95
N ASP A 438 -23.85 0.37 36.52
CA ASP A 438 -25.06 -0.34 36.96
C ASP A 438 -25.05 -0.64 38.47
N ASN A 439 -23.86 -0.74 39.08
CA ASN A 439 -23.71 -0.90 40.52
C ASN A 439 -24.21 0.31 41.34
N GLY A 440 -24.30 1.49 40.72
CA GLY A 440 -24.79 2.72 41.35
C GLY A 440 -26.26 3.03 41.07
N LYS A 441 -26.91 2.27 40.17
CA LYS A 441 -28.30 2.52 39.76
C LYS A 441 -29.28 1.88 40.74
N GLU A 442 -30.08 2.72 41.39
CA GLU A 442 -31.08 2.27 42.37
C GLU A 442 -32.27 1.54 41.72
N ASP A 443 -32.70 2.01 40.55
CA ASP A 443 -33.83 1.41 39.82
C ASP A 443 -33.32 0.41 38.77
N GLU A 444 -33.70 -0.86 38.94
CA GLU A 444 -33.34 -1.96 38.05
C GLU A 444 -33.75 -1.74 36.60
N GLN A 445 -34.74 -0.88 36.34
CA GLN A 445 -35.20 -0.59 34.98
C GLN A 445 -34.16 0.17 34.15
N TYR A 446 -33.18 0.80 34.79
CA TYR A 446 -32.08 1.57 34.17
C TYR A 446 -30.75 0.82 34.14
N LYS A 447 -30.66 -0.32 34.82
CA LYS A 447 -29.49 -1.20 34.74
C LYS A 447 -29.43 -1.84 33.35
N PHE A 448 -28.30 -1.72 32.66
CA PHE A 448 -28.07 -2.37 31.37
C PHE A 448 -27.87 -3.88 31.54
N ILE A 449 -27.20 -4.28 32.61
CA ILE A 449 -26.99 -5.66 33.01
C ILE A 449 -27.65 -5.85 34.38
N LYS A 450 -28.62 -6.77 34.45
CA LYS A 450 -29.27 -7.16 35.71
C LYS A 450 -28.54 -8.34 36.32
N ASP A 451 -28.31 -8.26 37.62
CA ASP A 451 -27.84 -9.35 38.45
C ASP A 451 -29.00 -9.93 39.27
N SER A 452 -29.05 -11.25 39.39
CA SER A 452 -30.05 -11.95 40.23
C SER A 452 -29.40 -13.13 40.95
N GLN A 453 -29.75 -13.31 42.21
CA GLN A 453 -29.23 -14.39 43.04
C GLN A 453 -29.87 -15.73 42.63
N ILE A 454 -29.05 -16.75 42.42
CA ILE A 454 -29.47 -18.12 42.12
C ILE A 454 -29.38 -18.96 43.39
N ILE A 455 -30.47 -19.62 43.73
CA ILE A 455 -30.46 -20.70 44.72
C ILE A 455 -30.09 -22.00 44.01
N MET A 456 -28.84 -22.45 44.14
CA MET A 456 -28.30 -23.65 43.48
C MET A 456 -29.15 -24.90 43.65
N LYS A 457 -29.76 -25.07 44.82
CA LYS A 457 -30.60 -26.22 45.17
C LYS A 457 -31.87 -26.31 44.32
N ASP A 458 -32.32 -25.18 43.79
CA ASP A 458 -33.54 -25.11 42.98
C ASP A 458 -33.25 -25.36 41.50
N LEU A 459 -31.99 -25.19 41.07
CA LEU A 459 -31.57 -25.29 39.67
C LEU A 459 -30.97 -26.66 39.32
N PHE A 460 -30.14 -27.23 40.20
CA PHE A 460 -29.41 -28.47 39.94
C PHE A 460 -29.85 -29.61 40.87
N ARG A 461 -29.97 -30.82 40.32
CA ARG A 461 -30.19 -32.04 41.13
C ARG A 461 -28.85 -32.54 41.66
N GLY A 462 -28.65 -32.49 42.98
CA GLY A 462 -27.42 -32.87 43.67
C GLY A 462 -26.55 -31.68 44.06
N SER A 463 -25.42 -31.93 44.72
CA SER A 463 -24.42 -30.90 45.05
C SER A 463 -23.25 -31.03 44.07
N PRO A 464 -23.22 -30.26 42.97
CA PRO A 464 -22.07 -30.25 42.08
C PRO A 464 -20.81 -29.81 42.85
N ASP A 465 -19.71 -30.54 42.70
CA ASP A 465 -18.41 -30.25 43.31
C ASP A 465 -17.64 -29.23 42.44
N LEU A 466 -18.30 -28.09 42.19
CA LEU A 466 -17.81 -26.99 41.38
C LEU A 466 -18.09 -25.68 42.13
N ASP A 467 -17.09 -24.81 42.22
CA ASP A 467 -17.25 -23.44 42.74
C ASP A 467 -17.96 -22.59 41.68
N LEU A 468 -19.28 -22.72 41.64
CA LEU A 468 -20.16 -21.98 40.75
C LEU A 468 -20.67 -20.76 41.52
N GLY A 469 -20.42 -19.56 40.99
CA GLY A 469 -20.94 -18.32 41.57
C GLY A 469 -22.46 -18.35 41.74
N ASP A 470 -22.96 -17.55 42.68
CA ASP A 470 -24.37 -17.47 43.05
C ASP A 470 -25.16 -16.41 42.27
N THR A 471 -24.53 -15.74 41.30
CA THR A 471 -25.12 -14.60 40.60
C THR A 471 -25.32 -14.90 39.12
N LYS A 472 -26.56 -14.74 38.63
CA LYS A 472 -26.92 -14.75 37.20
C LYS A 472 -26.95 -13.34 36.66
N TYR A 473 -26.38 -13.15 35.48
CA TYR A 473 -26.45 -11.88 34.75
C TYR A 473 -27.36 -11.99 33.52
N GLU A 474 -28.07 -10.91 33.21
CA GLU A 474 -28.94 -10.81 32.04
C GLU A 474 -28.89 -9.40 31.45
N ILE A 475 -28.76 -9.30 30.12
CA ILE A 475 -28.79 -8.01 29.42
C ILE A 475 -30.24 -7.51 29.40
N ASN A 476 -30.47 -6.34 30.00
CA ASN A 476 -31.75 -5.65 29.97
C ASN A 476 -31.88 -4.79 28.72
N LEU A 477 -32.41 -5.38 27.64
CA LEU A 477 -32.59 -4.70 26.36
C LEU A 477 -33.41 -3.40 26.47
N THR A 478 -34.35 -3.31 27.42
CA THR A 478 -35.19 -2.12 27.57
C THR A 478 -34.44 -0.92 28.15
N ALA A 479 -33.35 -1.14 28.90
CA ALA A 479 -32.57 -0.04 29.47
C ALA A 479 -31.83 0.78 28.40
N PHE A 480 -31.43 0.14 27.29
CA PHE A 480 -30.74 0.82 26.18
C PHE A 480 -31.61 1.86 25.46
N TYR A 481 -32.93 1.78 25.58
CA TYR A 481 -33.86 2.75 24.99
C TYR A 481 -34.30 3.84 25.99
N LYS A 482 -33.63 3.94 27.14
CA LYS A 482 -33.92 4.93 28.18
C LYS A 482 -32.73 5.84 28.39
N ILE A 483 -32.90 7.13 28.15
CA ILE A 483 -31.84 8.14 28.27
C ILE A 483 -31.27 8.20 29.71
N GLN A 484 -32.10 7.96 30.73
CA GLN A 484 -31.68 7.94 32.14
C GLN A 484 -30.68 6.82 32.46
N SER A 485 -30.71 5.71 31.70
CA SER A 485 -29.74 4.63 31.86
C SER A 485 -28.32 5.10 31.54
N TYR A 486 -28.18 6.01 30.57
CA TYR A 486 -26.91 6.57 30.13
C TYR A 486 -26.46 7.75 30.99
N GLN A 487 -27.38 8.60 31.44
CA GLN A 487 -27.06 9.73 32.33
C GLN A 487 -26.50 9.29 33.70
N GLN A 488 -26.74 8.04 34.09
CA GLN A 488 -26.22 7.44 35.33
C GLN A 488 -24.89 6.69 35.14
N ILE A 489 -24.30 6.73 33.93
CA ILE A 489 -22.93 6.26 33.67
C ILE A 489 -21.97 7.32 34.18
#